data_AF-A0A953IMH6-F1
#
_entry.id   AF-A0A953IMH6-F1
#
_cell.length_a   1.000
_cell.length_b   1.000
_cell.length_c   1.000
_cell.angle_alpha   90.00
_cell.angle_beta   90.00
_cell.angle_gamma   90.00
#
_symmetry.space_group_name_H-M   'P 1'
#
loop_
_entity.id
_entity.type
_entity.pdbx_description
1 polymer ?
#
loop_
_entity_poly.entity_id
_entity_poly.type
_entity_poly.pdbx_seq_one_letter_code
_entity_poly.pdbx_strand_id
1 'polypeptide(L)'
;VTTRHARCVFRVKVSAGQRQGSLFAPIHWSGENSSLGRTGDLVAPFNDPFSGQPEAKATPAAIAPADFALRGFVLSRRTLNLPEGSWWTRIAVRDGFGYVFAANSDTTIWQDTIRNAAVTGAEWIEYADATSSVYRACTLHNGRLDLCLFAGPAASMPDWDHLQALFAAPALDDVERRHLLSGKATDQAANAGPLVCACFGVGINTIRKAIASGAATSVEEIGKALRAGTNCGSCIPEMKKLLAQTVLEGQGHDRLAHTA
;
A
#
# COMPACT_ATOMS: atom_id res chain seq x y z
N VAL A 1 14.29 5.38 12.88
CA VAL A 1 14.19 6.62 13.66
C VAL A 1 14.51 6.29 15.10
N THR A 2 15.42 7.04 15.70
CA THR A 2 15.92 6.78 17.05
C THR A 2 15.84 8.07 17.86
N THR A 3 15.33 8.00 19.07
CA THR A 3 15.45 9.05 20.09
C THR A 3 16.24 8.49 21.26
N ARG A 4 16.46 9.28 22.31
CA ARG A 4 17.04 8.76 23.56
C ARG A 4 16.15 7.75 24.29
N HIS A 5 14.88 7.62 23.89
CA HIS A 5 13.88 6.79 24.56
C HIS A 5 13.65 5.46 23.87
N ALA A 6 13.57 5.46 22.53
CA ALA A 6 13.28 4.26 21.77
C ALA A 6 13.80 4.34 20.34
N ARG A 7 13.65 3.22 19.63
CA ARG A 7 13.90 3.08 18.20
C ARG A 7 12.67 2.50 17.53
N CYS A 8 12.26 3.14 16.44
CA CYS A 8 11.19 2.68 15.57
C CYS A 8 11.66 2.63 14.10
N VAL A 9 11.02 1.77 13.32
CA VAL A 9 11.25 1.61 11.89
C VAL A 9 9.96 1.98 11.15
N PHE A 10 10.08 2.87 10.16
CA PHE A 10 8.96 3.39 9.38
C PHE A 10 9.25 3.28 7.89
N ARG A 11 8.19 3.21 7.10
CA ARG A 11 8.28 3.53 5.67
C ARG A 11 8.44 5.04 5.50
N VAL A 12 9.43 5.44 4.73
CA VAL A 12 9.73 6.86 4.48
C VAL A 12 8.98 7.33 3.23
N LYS A 13 8.30 8.47 3.33
CA LYS A 13 7.77 9.22 2.19
C LYS A 13 8.50 10.56 2.13
N VAL A 14 9.22 10.82 1.05
CA VAL A 14 9.88 12.11 0.82
C VAL A 14 8.86 13.09 0.25
N SER A 15 8.81 14.31 0.80
CA SER A 15 7.87 15.36 0.41
C SER A 15 8.55 16.72 0.53
N ALA A 16 8.40 17.56 -0.50
CA ALA A 16 8.87 18.95 -0.47
C ALA A 16 8.14 19.82 0.57
N GLY A 17 6.96 19.39 1.04
CA GLY A 17 6.21 20.06 2.11
C GLY A 17 6.75 19.79 3.51
N GLN A 18 7.74 18.89 3.66
CA GLN A 18 8.35 18.60 4.96
C GLN A 18 9.48 19.59 5.24
N ARG A 19 9.40 20.30 6.38
CA ARG A 19 10.44 21.24 6.81
C ARG A 19 11.79 20.54 6.97
N GLN A 20 12.84 21.11 6.38
CA GLN A 20 14.21 20.62 6.55
C GLN A 20 14.62 20.62 8.02
N GLY A 21 15.28 19.54 8.46
CA GLY A 21 15.66 19.34 9.86
C GLY A 21 14.54 18.84 10.76
N SER A 22 13.36 18.52 10.22
CA SER A 22 12.22 17.99 10.98
C SER A 22 11.69 16.70 10.37
N LEU A 23 11.22 15.80 11.23
CA LEU A 23 10.54 14.56 10.85
C LEU A 23 9.07 14.64 11.26
N PHE A 24 8.18 14.08 10.46
CA PHE A 24 6.79 13.86 10.82
C PHE A 24 6.49 12.36 10.81
N ALA A 25 5.91 11.85 11.90
CA ALA A 25 5.46 10.47 12.02
C ALA A 25 4.04 10.43 12.59
N PRO A 26 3.09 9.75 11.93
CA PRO A 26 1.72 9.62 12.44
C PRO A 26 1.68 8.71 13.69
N ILE A 27 0.71 8.94 14.56
CA ILE A 27 0.56 8.27 15.86
C ILE A 27 -0.43 7.09 15.86
N HIS A 28 -0.93 6.67 14.69
CA HIS A 28 -2.02 5.69 14.58
C HIS A 28 -1.59 4.22 14.78
N TRP A 29 -0.29 3.96 14.98
CA TRP A 29 0.26 2.62 15.11
C TRP A 29 0.58 2.28 16.57
N SER A 30 0.14 1.10 17.01
CA SER A 30 0.33 0.54 18.35
C SER A 30 1.01 -0.83 18.26
N GLY A 31 1.29 -1.44 19.42
CA GLY A 31 1.84 -2.80 19.48
C GLY A 31 0.91 -3.89 18.94
N GLU A 32 -0.38 -3.61 18.78
CA GLU A 32 -1.32 -4.57 18.19
C GLU A 32 -1.23 -4.62 16.66
N ASN A 33 -0.91 -3.49 16.03
CA ASN A 33 -0.99 -3.34 14.57
C ASN A 33 0.35 -2.97 13.92
N SER A 34 1.43 -2.89 14.70
CA SER A 34 2.79 -2.73 14.20
C SER A 34 3.82 -3.37 15.13
N SER A 35 4.82 -3.99 14.53
CA SER A 35 5.99 -4.58 15.24
C SER A 35 6.95 -3.53 15.78
N LEU A 36 7.34 -2.54 14.96
CA LEU A 36 8.39 -1.57 15.27
C LEU A 36 8.00 -0.12 14.92
N GLY A 37 6.72 0.15 14.67
CA GLY A 37 6.20 1.45 14.22
C GLY A 37 5.48 2.27 15.29
N ARG A 38 5.68 1.97 16.57
CA ARG A 38 5.02 2.65 17.70
C ARG A 38 5.59 4.04 17.95
N THR A 39 5.09 5.05 17.24
CA THR A 39 5.56 6.45 17.36
C THR A 39 5.53 6.98 18.79
N GLY A 40 4.56 6.57 19.61
CA GLY A 40 4.46 6.99 21.01
C GLY A 40 5.71 6.67 21.85
N ASP A 41 6.45 5.61 21.53
CA ASP A 41 7.66 5.22 22.28
C ASP A 41 8.82 6.18 22.04
N LEU A 42 8.79 6.92 20.92
CA LEU A 42 9.83 7.89 20.59
C LEU A 42 9.72 9.16 21.44
N VAL A 43 8.52 9.46 21.97
CA VAL A 43 8.18 10.73 22.61
C VAL A 43 8.84 10.86 23.98
N ALA A 44 9.35 12.06 24.28
CA ALA A 44 9.89 12.35 25.60
C ALA A 44 8.78 12.39 26.68
N PRO A 45 9.00 11.79 27.86
CA PRO A 45 7.99 11.72 28.93
C PRO A 45 8.01 13.02 29.76
N PHE A 46 7.86 14.16 29.10
CA PHE A 46 7.79 15.46 29.75
C PHE A 46 6.34 15.96 29.76
N ASN A 47 5.93 16.54 30.88
CA ASN A 47 4.62 17.17 31.04
C ASN A 47 4.82 18.63 31.44
N ASP A 48 3.93 19.50 30.97
CA ASP A 48 3.85 20.87 31.44
C ASP A 48 3.51 20.89 32.95
N PRO A 49 4.29 21.58 33.80
CA PRO A 49 4.12 21.53 35.25
C PRO A 49 2.82 22.17 35.77
N PHE A 50 2.12 22.97 34.96
CA PHE A 50 0.88 23.64 35.37
C PHE A 50 -0.36 22.87 34.93
N SER A 51 -0.41 22.44 33.67
CA SER A 51 -1.57 21.76 33.05
C SER A 51 -1.47 20.24 33.08
N GLY A 52 -0.27 19.68 33.23
CA GLY A 52 0.00 18.25 33.12
C GLY A 52 -0.02 17.71 31.68
N GLN A 53 -0.18 18.56 30.66
CA GLN A 53 -0.23 18.10 29.26
C GLN A 53 1.16 17.60 28.78
N PRO A 54 1.22 16.51 28.00
CA PRO A 54 2.49 15.94 27.52
C PRO A 54 3.10 16.73 26.35
N GLU A 55 4.44 16.84 26.34
CA GLU A 55 5.21 17.40 25.22
C GLU A 55 5.41 16.35 24.11
N ALA A 56 4.35 16.13 23.31
CA ALA A 56 4.34 15.12 22.26
C ALA A 56 4.73 15.63 20.87
N LYS A 57 5.13 16.89 20.72
CA LYS A 57 5.30 17.54 19.40
C LYS A 57 6.76 17.83 19.05
N ALA A 58 7.63 17.93 20.05
CA ALA A 58 9.03 18.25 19.85
C ALA A 58 9.96 17.28 20.61
N THR A 59 10.24 16.12 20.02
CA THR A 59 11.30 15.23 20.52
C THR A 59 12.47 15.16 19.53
N PRO A 60 13.71 15.48 19.95
CA PRO A 60 14.89 15.30 19.11
C PRO A 60 15.05 13.85 18.66
N ALA A 61 15.25 13.65 17.35
CA ALA A 61 15.33 12.33 16.74
C ALA A 61 16.38 12.29 15.62
N ALA A 62 17.00 11.13 15.46
CA ALA A 62 17.84 10.81 14.31
C ALA A 62 17.13 9.82 13.38
N ILE A 63 17.37 9.94 12.08
CA ILE A 63 16.93 8.99 11.06
C ILE A 63 18.14 8.37 10.37
N ALA A 64 18.07 7.07 10.12
CA ALA A 64 19.04 6.30 9.36
C ALA A 64 18.27 5.29 8.49
N PRO A 65 18.83 4.88 7.33
CA PRO A 65 18.24 3.81 6.53
C PRO A 65 18.17 2.50 7.31
N ALA A 66 17.19 1.68 6.96
CA ALA A 66 17.04 0.32 7.46
C ALA A 66 16.86 -0.60 6.25
N ASP A 67 17.80 -1.51 6.07
CA ASP A 67 17.84 -2.39 4.92
C ASP A 67 17.18 -3.73 5.22
N PHE A 68 16.38 -4.17 4.25
CA PHE A 68 15.67 -5.44 4.27
C PHE A 68 15.84 -6.10 2.91
N ALA A 69 16.34 -7.34 2.91
CA ALA A 69 16.51 -8.15 1.71
C ALA A 69 15.16 -8.53 1.10
N LEU A 70 14.17 -8.80 1.97
CA LEU A 70 12.84 -9.24 1.59
C LEU A 70 11.80 -8.19 1.97
N ARG A 71 10.85 -7.95 1.05
CA ARG A 71 9.64 -7.15 1.30
C ARG A 71 8.45 -7.91 0.77
N GLY A 72 7.29 -7.62 1.35
CA GLY A 72 6.12 -8.38 0.96
C GLY A 72 4.85 -7.90 1.62
N PHE A 73 3.80 -8.66 1.33
CA PHE A 73 2.58 -8.57 2.08
C PHE A 73 1.87 -9.91 2.19
N VAL A 74 0.95 -9.97 3.15
CA VAL A 74 0.01 -11.08 3.32
C VAL A 74 -1.41 -10.54 3.42
N LEU A 75 -2.34 -11.12 2.67
CA LEU A 75 -3.77 -11.02 2.94
C LEU A 75 -4.23 -12.34 3.57
N SER A 76 -5.00 -12.27 4.64
CA SER A 76 -5.51 -13.45 5.33
C SER A 76 -6.87 -13.19 5.95
N ARG A 77 -7.75 -14.20 5.94
CA ARG A 77 -9.05 -14.14 6.64
C ARG A 77 -8.90 -14.12 8.16
N ARG A 78 -7.73 -14.49 8.67
CA ARG A 78 -7.43 -14.65 10.09
C ARG A 78 -6.21 -13.82 10.48
N THR A 79 -6.03 -13.59 11.77
CA THR A 79 -4.78 -13.01 12.26
C THR A 79 -3.63 -14.01 12.11
N LEU A 80 -2.44 -13.50 11.82
CA LEU A 80 -1.24 -14.30 11.61
C LEU A 80 -0.15 -13.86 12.57
N ASN A 81 0.62 -14.83 13.06
CA ASN A 81 1.90 -14.58 13.69
C ASN A 81 2.96 -14.63 12.60
N LEU A 82 3.51 -13.46 12.24
CA LEU A 82 4.58 -13.37 11.25
C LEU A 82 5.93 -13.78 11.88
N PRO A 83 6.91 -14.19 11.06
CA PRO A 83 8.21 -14.65 11.55
C PRO A 83 8.88 -13.62 12.46
N GLU A 84 9.54 -14.10 13.51
CA GLU A 84 10.33 -13.26 14.41
C GLU A 84 11.39 -12.46 13.63
N GLY A 85 11.69 -11.25 14.09
CA GLY A 85 12.64 -10.36 13.42
C GLY A 85 12.08 -9.66 12.17
N SER A 86 10.83 -9.94 11.78
CA SER A 86 10.16 -9.23 10.68
C SER A 86 9.66 -7.86 11.13
N TRP A 87 9.92 -6.83 10.32
CA TRP A 87 9.16 -5.60 10.37
C TRP A 87 7.80 -5.82 9.71
N TRP A 88 6.73 -5.36 10.33
CA TRP A 88 5.37 -5.45 9.80
C TRP A 88 4.42 -4.40 10.36
N THR A 89 3.40 -4.08 9.54
CA THR A 89 2.19 -3.34 9.91
C THR A 89 0.96 -4.12 9.47
N ARG A 90 -0.06 -4.21 10.33
CA ARG A 90 -1.33 -4.88 10.06
C ARG A 90 -2.45 -3.86 9.89
N ILE A 91 -3.25 -4.02 8.85
CA ILE A 91 -4.44 -3.24 8.58
C ILE A 91 -5.66 -4.15 8.44
N ALA A 92 -6.83 -3.66 8.84
CA ALA A 92 -8.08 -4.31 8.48
C ALA A 92 -8.34 -4.10 6.99
N VAL A 93 -8.78 -5.16 6.32
CA VAL A 93 -9.25 -5.12 4.93
C VAL A 93 -10.64 -5.71 4.88
N ARG A 94 -11.33 -5.59 3.75
CA ARG A 94 -12.64 -6.23 3.60
C ARG A 94 -12.49 -7.74 3.84
N ASP A 95 -13.27 -8.25 4.78
CA ASP A 95 -13.34 -9.66 5.14
C ASP A 95 -11.98 -10.27 5.56
N GLY A 96 -11.10 -9.51 6.22
CA GLY A 96 -9.86 -10.06 6.79
C GLY A 96 -8.83 -9.01 7.21
N PHE A 97 -7.57 -9.43 7.15
CA PHE A 97 -6.40 -8.65 7.54
C PHE A 97 -5.37 -8.59 6.42
N GLY A 98 -4.74 -7.43 6.31
CA GLY A 98 -3.59 -7.18 5.45
C GLY A 98 -2.35 -6.91 6.28
N TYR A 99 -1.24 -7.55 5.95
CA TYR A 99 0.06 -7.33 6.57
C TYR A 99 1.01 -6.83 5.50
N VAL A 100 1.63 -5.67 5.70
CA VAL A 100 2.81 -5.27 4.92
C VAL A 100 4.03 -5.57 5.76
N PHE A 101 5.04 -6.23 5.19
CA PHE A 101 6.22 -6.63 5.94
C PHE A 101 7.52 -6.39 5.19
N ALA A 102 8.61 -6.41 5.96
CA ALA A 102 9.98 -6.44 5.48
C ALA A 102 10.82 -7.31 6.44
N ALA A 103 11.74 -8.10 5.89
CA ALA A 103 12.54 -9.04 6.67
C ALA A 103 13.90 -9.31 6.01
N ASN A 104 14.79 -9.93 6.77
CA ASN A 104 16.07 -10.47 6.31
C ASN A 104 16.12 -12.01 6.41
N SER A 105 14.99 -12.64 6.73
CA SER A 105 14.83 -14.09 6.74
C SER A 105 14.73 -14.65 5.32
N ASP A 106 15.09 -15.92 5.19
CA ASP A 106 14.92 -16.67 3.95
C ASP A 106 13.43 -16.88 3.62
N THR A 107 13.09 -16.98 2.33
CA THR A 107 11.73 -17.23 1.85
C THR A 107 11.12 -18.55 2.36
N THR A 108 11.94 -19.55 2.69
CA THR A 108 11.50 -20.83 3.28
C THR A 108 10.80 -20.64 4.62
N ILE A 109 11.25 -19.70 5.47
CA ILE A 109 10.59 -19.38 6.73
C ILE A 109 9.17 -18.84 6.48
N TRP A 110 8.99 -18.08 5.40
CA TRP A 110 7.69 -17.55 4.99
C TRP A 110 6.79 -18.63 4.40
N GLN A 111 7.36 -19.56 3.63
CA GLN A 111 6.67 -20.75 3.16
C GLN A 111 6.12 -21.58 4.34
N ASP A 112 6.94 -21.85 5.35
CA ASP A 112 6.51 -22.63 6.52
C ASP A 112 5.43 -21.89 7.32
N THR A 113 5.63 -20.59 7.55
CA THR A 113 4.65 -19.74 8.25
C THR A 113 3.28 -19.81 7.58
N ILE A 114 3.26 -19.74 6.25
CA ILE A 114 2.02 -19.66 5.50
C ILE A 114 1.35 -21.03 5.34
N ARG A 115 2.13 -22.11 5.21
CA ARG A 115 1.63 -23.48 5.26
C ARG A 115 0.95 -23.77 6.60
N ASN A 116 1.56 -23.36 7.70
CA ASN A 116 1.00 -23.57 9.05
C ASN A 116 -0.28 -22.75 9.31
N ALA A 117 -0.48 -21.65 8.57
CA ALA A 117 -1.66 -20.80 8.68
C ALA A 117 -2.84 -21.21 7.76
N ALA A 118 -2.59 -22.11 6.80
CA ALA A 118 -3.58 -22.55 5.84
C ALA A 118 -4.71 -23.36 6.51
N VAL A 119 -5.94 -23.20 6.02
CA VAL A 119 -7.06 -24.05 6.45
C VAL A 119 -6.83 -25.48 5.94
N THR A 120 -7.09 -26.48 6.77
CA THR A 120 -7.09 -27.88 6.37
C THR A 120 -8.04 -28.12 5.20
N GLY A 121 -7.54 -28.75 4.14
CA GLY A 121 -8.32 -29.01 2.93
C GLY A 121 -8.48 -27.81 1.99
N ALA A 122 -7.86 -26.67 2.31
CA ALA A 122 -7.71 -25.59 1.34
C ALA A 122 -6.82 -26.05 0.18
N GLU A 123 -7.18 -25.60 -1.00
CA GLU A 123 -6.36 -25.76 -2.17
C GLU A 123 -5.14 -24.84 -2.08
N TRP A 124 -4.00 -25.33 -2.56
CA TRP A 124 -2.71 -24.65 -2.51
C TRP A 124 -2.21 -24.31 -3.91
N ILE A 125 -1.89 -23.03 -4.14
CA ILE A 125 -1.25 -22.55 -5.37
C ILE A 125 0.03 -21.81 -5.00
N GLU A 126 1.15 -22.18 -5.61
CA GLU A 126 2.47 -21.68 -5.22
C GLU A 126 3.37 -21.40 -6.42
N TYR A 127 4.23 -20.39 -6.25
CA TYR A 127 5.30 -20.03 -7.15
C TYR A 127 6.53 -19.64 -6.32
N ALA A 128 7.65 -20.29 -6.58
CA ALA A 128 8.91 -20.01 -5.93
C ALA A 128 10.01 -19.90 -6.99
N ASP A 129 10.82 -18.84 -6.88
CA ASP A 129 12.03 -18.66 -7.66
C ASP A 129 13.16 -18.23 -6.70
N ALA A 130 13.99 -19.20 -6.33
CA ALA A 130 15.12 -18.98 -5.44
C ALA A 130 16.17 -18.04 -6.04
N THR A 131 16.30 -18.02 -7.38
CA THR A 131 17.31 -17.20 -8.07
C THR A 131 17.00 -15.71 -7.93
N SER A 132 15.72 -15.34 -7.99
CA SER A 132 15.25 -13.97 -7.77
C SER A 132 14.78 -13.69 -6.33
N SER A 133 14.89 -14.67 -5.43
CA SER A 133 14.38 -14.62 -4.05
C SER A 133 12.89 -14.25 -3.98
N VAL A 134 12.10 -14.74 -4.93
CA VAL A 134 10.65 -14.51 -5.00
C VAL A 134 9.90 -15.73 -4.49
N TYR A 135 8.95 -15.49 -3.60
CA TYR A 135 8.04 -16.50 -3.09
C TYR A 135 6.61 -15.98 -3.05
N ARG A 136 5.68 -16.76 -3.61
CA ARG A 136 4.27 -16.41 -3.71
C ARG A 136 3.43 -17.65 -3.42
N ALA A 137 2.44 -17.50 -2.56
CA ALA A 137 1.54 -18.59 -2.22
C ALA A 137 0.13 -18.07 -1.95
N CYS A 138 -0.87 -18.77 -2.46
CA CYS A 138 -2.27 -18.48 -2.20
C CYS A 138 -2.98 -19.77 -1.80
N THR A 139 -3.95 -19.64 -0.90
CA THR A 139 -4.85 -20.74 -0.55
C THR A 139 -6.28 -20.37 -0.89
N LEU A 140 -7.01 -21.33 -1.45
CA LEU A 140 -8.43 -21.20 -1.71
C LEU A 140 -9.21 -22.20 -0.89
N HIS A 141 -10.30 -21.73 -0.29
CA HIS A 141 -11.24 -22.57 0.42
C HIS A 141 -12.63 -22.35 -0.18
N ASN A 142 -13.22 -23.40 -0.77
CA ASN A 142 -14.47 -23.34 -1.53
C ASN A 142 -14.47 -22.30 -2.66
N GLY A 143 -13.38 -22.24 -3.44
CA GLY A 143 -13.22 -21.27 -4.54
C GLY A 143 -12.95 -19.83 -4.12
N ARG A 144 -12.99 -19.53 -2.82
CA ARG A 144 -12.70 -18.21 -2.25
C ARG A 144 -11.26 -18.11 -1.81
N LEU A 145 -10.60 -16.99 -2.09
CA LEU A 145 -9.26 -16.71 -1.58
C LEU A 145 -9.30 -16.58 -0.03
N ASP A 146 -8.54 -17.43 0.65
CA ASP A 146 -8.43 -17.47 2.12
C ASP A 146 -7.14 -16.81 2.60
N LEU A 147 -6.05 -17.03 1.86
CA LEU A 147 -4.75 -16.47 2.17
C LEU A 147 -3.99 -16.16 0.88
N CYS A 148 -3.17 -15.10 0.93
CA CYS A 148 -2.33 -14.69 -0.17
C CYS A 148 -1.04 -14.04 0.35
N LEU A 149 0.10 -14.64 0.07
CA LEU A 149 1.44 -14.16 0.43
C LEU A 149 2.22 -13.83 -0.84
N PHE A 150 2.83 -12.64 -0.84
CA PHE A 150 3.82 -12.25 -1.82
C PHE A 150 5.05 -11.73 -1.09
N ALA A 151 6.20 -12.37 -1.32
CA ALA A 151 7.49 -12.03 -0.76
C ALA A 151 8.53 -11.95 -1.87
N GLY A 152 9.37 -10.92 -1.86
CA GLY A 152 10.49 -10.81 -2.78
C GLY A 152 11.28 -9.52 -2.61
N PRO A 153 12.22 -9.24 -3.52
CA PRO A 153 12.89 -7.94 -3.58
C PRO A 153 11.89 -6.80 -3.75
N ALA A 154 12.26 -5.58 -3.31
CA ALA A 154 11.37 -4.41 -3.37
C ALA A 154 10.85 -4.10 -4.79
N ALA A 155 11.63 -4.42 -5.83
CA ALA A 155 11.29 -4.19 -7.23
C ALA A 155 10.23 -5.17 -7.78
N SER A 156 10.00 -6.31 -7.11
CA SER A 156 9.08 -7.37 -7.58
C SER A 156 7.71 -7.33 -6.89
N MET A 157 7.40 -6.23 -6.18
CA MET A 157 6.16 -6.11 -5.43
C MET A 157 4.93 -6.08 -6.35
N PRO A 158 3.91 -6.91 -6.08
CA PRO A 158 2.71 -6.97 -6.91
C PRO A 158 1.76 -5.80 -6.60
N ASP A 159 0.71 -5.66 -7.41
CA ASP A 159 -0.33 -4.67 -7.19
C ASP A 159 -1.22 -5.06 -5.99
N TRP A 160 -1.02 -4.35 -4.89
CA TRP A 160 -1.77 -4.52 -3.64
C TRP A 160 -3.28 -4.30 -3.81
N ASP A 161 -3.68 -3.27 -4.57
CA ASP A 161 -5.09 -2.90 -4.71
C ASP A 161 -5.84 -3.98 -5.53
N HIS A 162 -5.19 -4.50 -6.58
CA HIS A 162 -5.73 -5.61 -7.35
C HIS A 162 -5.92 -6.87 -6.50
N LEU A 163 -4.90 -7.27 -5.72
CA LEU A 163 -4.98 -8.46 -4.90
C LEU A 163 -5.99 -8.30 -3.74
N GLN A 164 -6.17 -7.09 -3.21
CA GLN A 164 -7.26 -6.80 -2.28
C GLN A 164 -8.64 -6.98 -2.92
N ALA A 165 -8.81 -6.58 -4.18
CA ALA A 165 -10.08 -6.76 -4.89
C ALA A 165 -10.41 -8.24 -5.09
N LEU A 166 -9.44 -9.05 -5.54
CA LEU A 166 -9.58 -10.51 -5.63
C LEU A 166 -9.87 -11.14 -4.27
N PHE A 167 -9.20 -10.65 -3.21
CA PHE A 167 -9.43 -11.12 -1.85
C PHE A 167 -10.82 -10.74 -1.32
N ALA A 168 -11.43 -9.65 -1.77
CA ALA A 168 -12.78 -9.28 -1.39
C ALA A 168 -13.87 -10.09 -2.13
N ALA A 169 -13.52 -10.78 -3.22
CA ALA A 169 -14.47 -11.56 -4.01
C ALA A 169 -14.99 -12.78 -3.22
N PRO A 170 -16.26 -13.17 -3.44
CA PRO A 170 -16.85 -14.36 -2.80
C PRO A 170 -16.27 -15.66 -3.36
N ALA A 171 -15.84 -15.67 -4.62
CA ALA A 171 -15.12 -16.74 -5.28
C ALA A 171 -14.29 -16.14 -6.43
N LEU A 172 -13.23 -16.83 -6.84
CA LEU A 172 -12.44 -16.48 -8.03
C LEU A 172 -12.93 -17.27 -9.24
N ASP A 173 -12.96 -16.64 -10.40
CA ASP A 173 -13.15 -17.35 -11.67
C ASP A 173 -11.86 -18.01 -12.18
N ASP A 174 -11.97 -18.81 -13.24
CA ASP A 174 -10.84 -19.54 -13.82
C ASP A 174 -9.74 -18.61 -14.37
N VAL A 175 -10.09 -17.43 -14.85
CA VAL A 175 -9.13 -16.45 -15.40
C VAL A 175 -8.38 -15.78 -14.26
N GLU A 176 -9.09 -15.25 -13.27
CA GLU A 176 -8.54 -14.64 -12.07
C GLU A 176 -7.61 -15.62 -11.35
N ARG A 177 -8.04 -16.88 -11.22
CA ARG A 177 -7.24 -17.92 -10.59
C ARG A 177 -5.94 -18.22 -11.34
N ARG A 178 -5.96 -18.27 -12.67
CA ARG A 178 -4.74 -18.47 -13.49
C ARG A 178 -3.76 -17.30 -13.35
N HIS A 179 -4.26 -16.09 -13.18
CA HIS A 179 -3.44 -14.88 -13.09
C HIS A 179 -3.06 -14.50 -11.66
N LEU A 180 -3.62 -15.15 -10.64
CA LEU A 180 -3.46 -14.80 -9.23
C LEU A 180 -2.00 -14.62 -8.82
N LEU A 181 -1.14 -15.62 -9.08
CA LEU A 181 0.28 -15.57 -8.70
C LEU A 181 1.15 -14.70 -9.61
N SER A 182 0.62 -14.20 -10.73
CA SER A 182 1.34 -13.19 -11.51
C SER A 182 1.51 -11.89 -10.72
N GLY A 183 0.60 -11.64 -9.76
CA GLY A 183 0.59 -10.45 -8.92
C GLY A 183 0.34 -9.16 -9.70
N LYS A 184 -0.09 -9.28 -10.96
CA LYS A 184 -0.44 -8.18 -11.83
C LYS A 184 -1.91 -8.30 -12.17
N ALA A 185 -2.60 -7.18 -12.12
CA ALA A 185 -3.89 -7.08 -12.78
C ALA A 185 -3.73 -7.46 -14.27
N THR A 186 -4.76 -8.08 -14.85
CA THR A 186 -4.84 -8.25 -16.30
C THR A 186 -4.67 -6.87 -16.98
N ASP A 187 -4.17 -6.83 -18.22
CA ASP A 187 -3.79 -5.59 -18.92
C ASP A 187 -4.85 -4.47 -18.85
N GLN A 188 -6.12 -4.83 -18.70
CA GLN A 188 -7.24 -3.90 -18.59
C GLN A 188 -7.37 -3.24 -17.20
N ALA A 189 -7.06 -3.95 -16.11
CA ALA A 189 -7.15 -3.44 -14.74
C ALA A 189 -5.83 -2.82 -14.24
N ALA A 190 -4.66 -3.33 -14.68
CA ALA A 190 -3.35 -2.75 -14.33
C ALA A 190 -3.18 -1.33 -14.88
N ASN A 191 -3.78 -1.06 -16.04
CA ASN A 191 -3.75 0.25 -16.68
C ASN A 191 -4.59 1.31 -15.95
N ALA A 192 -5.42 0.95 -14.96
CA ALA A 192 -6.25 1.92 -14.24
C ALA A 192 -5.46 2.71 -13.17
N GLY A 193 -4.38 2.14 -12.61
CA GLY A 193 -3.58 2.75 -11.54
C GLY A 193 -4.32 2.90 -10.20
N PRO A 194 -3.67 3.48 -9.16
CA PRO A 194 -4.26 3.65 -7.82
C PRO A 194 -5.66 4.26 -7.83
N LEU A 195 -6.53 3.77 -6.95
CA LEU A 195 -7.90 4.24 -6.85
C LEU A 195 -7.97 5.72 -6.45
N VAL A 196 -8.67 6.51 -7.27
CA VAL A 196 -9.02 7.90 -6.97
C VAL A 196 -10.47 7.97 -6.49
N CYS A 197 -11.40 7.25 -7.14
CA CYS A 197 -12.79 7.16 -6.70
C CYS A 197 -13.11 5.76 -6.14
N ALA A 198 -13.18 5.65 -4.81
CA ALA A 198 -13.50 4.39 -4.14
C ALA A 198 -14.95 3.92 -4.38
N CYS A 199 -15.91 4.85 -4.52
CA CYS A 199 -17.33 4.50 -4.73
C CYS A 199 -17.59 3.70 -6.01
N PHE A 200 -16.85 3.99 -7.06
CA PHE A 200 -17.04 3.39 -8.38
C PHE A 200 -15.78 2.69 -8.91
N GLY A 201 -14.76 2.53 -8.07
CA GLY A 201 -13.53 1.82 -8.43
C GLY A 201 -12.72 2.50 -9.55
N VAL A 202 -12.73 3.83 -9.65
CA VAL A 202 -12.05 4.56 -10.74
C VAL A 202 -10.61 4.89 -10.34
N GLY A 203 -9.65 4.36 -11.11
CA GLY A 203 -8.21 4.60 -10.92
C GLY A 203 -7.68 5.88 -11.58
N ILE A 204 -6.54 6.37 -11.09
CA ILE A 204 -5.88 7.60 -11.52
C ILE A 204 -5.54 7.62 -13.02
N ASN A 205 -5.08 6.50 -13.59
CA ASN A 205 -4.70 6.43 -14.99
C ASN A 205 -5.92 6.40 -15.90
N THR A 206 -7.04 5.83 -15.45
CA THR A 206 -8.33 5.93 -16.16
C THR A 206 -8.78 7.39 -16.27
N ILE A 207 -8.65 8.16 -15.17
CA ILE A 207 -8.96 9.59 -15.16
C ILE A 207 -7.99 10.36 -16.07
N ARG A 208 -6.68 10.11 -15.95
CA ARG A 208 -5.66 10.75 -16.82
C ARG A 208 -5.90 10.45 -18.30
N LYS A 209 -6.29 9.23 -18.66
CA LYS A 209 -6.59 8.85 -20.04
C LYS A 209 -7.78 9.63 -20.58
N ALA A 210 -8.84 9.79 -19.79
CA ALA A 210 -10.01 10.59 -20.17
C ALA A 210 -9.67 12.08 -20.36
N ILE A 211 -8.77 12.63 -19.53
CA ILE A 211 -8.28 14.00 -19.66
C ILE A 211 -7.39 14.14 -20.91
N ALA A 212 -6.41 13.25 -21.08
CA ALA A 212 -5.45 13.30 -22.17
C ALA A 212 -6.10 13.11 -23.55
N SER A 213 -7.17 12.33 -23.65
CA SER A 213 -7.92 12.17 -24.90
C SER A 213 -8.86 13.33 -25.21
N GLY A 214 -8.92 14.36 -24.35
CA GLY A 214 -9.88 15.46 -24.46
C GLY A 214 -11.34 15.08 -24.16
N ALA A 215 -11.58 13.87 -23.65
CA ALA A 215 -12.93 13.41 -23.33
C ALA A 215 -13.50 14.05 -22.05
N ALA A 216 -12.63 14.63 -21.20
CA ALA A 216 -13.05 15.40 -20.05
C ALA A 216 -12.06 16.54 -19.74
N THR A 217 -12.57 17.76 -19.62
CA THR A 217 -11.80 18.97 -19.30
C THR A 217 -12.19 19.58 -17.95
N SER A 218 -13.22 19.03 -17.30
CA SER A 218 -13.72 19.44 -15.99
C SER A 218 -14.04 18.24 -15.11
N VAL A 219 -14.20 18.47 -13.80
CA VAL A 219 -14.59 17.43 -12.85
C VAL A 219 -15.98 16.87 -13.20
N GLU A 220 -16.89 17.74 -13.64
CA GLU A 220 -18.24 17.38 -14.05
C GLU A 220 -18.22 16.45 -15.26
N GLU A 221 -17.34 16.70 -16.23
CA GLU A 221 -17.16 15.82 -17.39
C GLU A 221 -16.49 14.49 -17.04
N ILE A 222 -15.52 14.50 -16.12
CA ILE A 222 -14.96 13.26 -15.56
C ILE A 222 -16.08 12.45 -14.88
N GLY A 223 -16.98 13.12 -14.15
CA GLY A 223 -18.14 12.50 -13.52
C GLY A 223 -19.14 11.93 -14.53
N LYS A 224 -19.39 12.61 -15.65
CA LYS A 224 -20.23 12.06 -16.73
C LYS A 224 -19.60 10.85 -17.40
N ALA A 225 -18.31 10.90 -17.69
CA ALA A 225 -17.62 9.84 -18.43
C ALA A 225 -17.32 8.60 -17.56
N LEU A 226 -16.93 8.80 -16.31
CA LEU A 226 -16.38 7.75 -15.45
C LEU A 226 -17.21 7.51 -14.18
N ARG A 227 -18.26 8.29 -13.92
CA ARG A 227 -19.04 8.33 -12.65
C ARG A 227 -18.23 8.80 -11.43
N ALA A 228 -16.94 9.08 -11.57
CA ALA A 228 -16.13 9.56 -10.46
C ALA A 228 -16.64 10.93 -9.96
N GLY A 229 -16.83 11.07 -8.64
CA GLY A 229 -17.26 12.32 -8.02
C GLY A 229 -18.78 12.55 -7.97
N THR A 230 -19.59 11.66 -8.53
CA THR A 230 -21.06 11.84 -8.59
C THR A 230 -21.83 11.21 -7.42
N ASN A 231 -21.16 10.47 -6.54
CA ASN A 231 -21.77 9.85 -5.35
C ASN A 231 -21.38 10.58 -4.05
N CYS A 232 -20.22 10.28 -3.46
CA CYS A 232 -19.80 10.90 -2.19
C CYS A 232 -18.88 12.13 -2.35
N GLY A 233 -18.38 12.40 -3.55
CA GLY A 233 -17.52 13.56 -3.85
C GLY A 233 -16.09 13.54 -3.27
N SER A 234 -15.68 12.53 -2.49
CA SER A 234 -14.36 12.51 -1.81
C SER A 234 -13.15 12.57 -2.74
N CYS A 235 -13.33 12.17 -3.99
CA CYS A 235 -12.32 12.15 -5.03
C CYS A 235 -12.17 13.48 -5.80
N ILE A 236 -13.07 14.44 -5.60
CA ILE A 236 -13.09 15.73 -6.31
C ILE A 236 -11.80 16.54 -6.13
N PRO A 237 -11.23 16.67 -4.91
CA PRO A 237 -9.99 17.44 -4.72
C PRO A 237 -8.81 16.87 -5.52
N GLU A 238 -8.67 15.55 -5.57
CA GLU A 238 -7.61 14.88 -6.33
C GLU A 238 -7.83 15.02 -7.85
N MET A 239 -9.08 14.92 -8.32
CA MET A 239 -9.41 15.16 -9.74
C MET A 239 -9.08 16.60 -10.18
N LYS A 240 -9.37 17.61 -9.35
CA LYS A 240 -9.00 19.01 -9.63
C LYS A 240 -7.49 19.17 -9.78
N LYS A 241 -6.71 18.48 -8.93
CA LYS A 241 -5.25 18.51 -9.00
C LYS A 241 -4.73 17.87 -10.29
N LEU A 242 -5.31 16.75 -10.73
CA LEU A 242 -4.93 16.09 -11.99
C LEU A 242 -5.21 16.96 -13.22
N LEU A 243 -6.34 17.66 -13.24
CA LEU A 243 -6.68 18.64 -14.29
C LEU A 243 -5.71 19.83 -14.28
N ALA A 244 -5.35 20.36 -13.11
CA ALA A 244 -4.40 21.48 -13.03
C ALA A 244 -2.98 21.10 -13.50
N GLN A 245 -2.52 19.87 -13.21
CA GLN A 245 -1.21 19.38 -13.64
C GLN A 245 -1.10 19.26 -15.17
N THR A 246 -2.16 18.79 -15.82
CA THR A 246 -2.18 18.62 -17.29
C THR A 246 -2.20 19.96 -18.03
N VAL A 247 -2.87 20.98 -17.49
CA VAL A 247 -2.83 22.36 -18.05
C VAL A 247 -1.42 22.96 -18.02
N LEU A 248 -0.66 22.71 -16.95
CA LEU A 248 0.72 23.20 -16.82
C LEU A 248 1.70 22.48 -17.79
N GLU A 249 1.49 21.19 -18.03
CA GLU A 249 2.30 20.39 -18.97
C GLU A 249 2.05 20.80 -20.44
N GLY A 250 0.80 21.10 -20.80
CA GLY A 250 0.45 21.59 -22.15
C GLY A 250 1.03 22.97 -22.48
N GLN A 251 1.07 23.88 -21.50
CA GLN A 251 1.68 25.22 -21.67
C GLN A 251 3.22 25.19 -21.75
N GLY A 252 3.85 24.13 -21.24
CA GLY A 252 5.30 23.92 -21.37
C GLY A 252 5.72 23.44 -22.76
N HIS A 253 4.90 22.62 -23.42
CA HIS A 253 5.16 22.15 -24.79
C HIS A 253 4.99 23.26 -25.83
N ASP A 254 3.97 24.11 -25.69
CA ASP A 254 3.73 25.25 -26.62
C ASP A 254 4.83 26.32 -26.56
N ARG A 255 5.51 26.48 -25.41
CA ARG A 255 6.64 27.42 -25.31
C ARG A 255 7.90 26.95 -26.03
N LEU A 256 8.10 25.63 -26.16
CA LEU A 256 9.23 25.05 -26.91
C LEU A 256 8.96 25.01 -28.42
N ALA A 257 7.69 24.94 -28.84
CA ALA A 257 7.32 24.95 -30.26
C ALA A 257 7.39 26.34 -30.93
N HIS A 258 7.39 27.43 -30.14
CA HIS A 258 7.45 28.81 -30.65
C HIS A 258 8.85 29.47 -30.59
N THR A 259 9.91 28.69 -30.34
CA THR A 259 11.31 29.17 -30.36
C THR A 259 12.21 28.50 -31.40
N ALA A 260 11.62 27.89 -32.45
CA ALA A 260 12.33 27.42 -33.63
C ALA A 260 12.04 28.31 -34.86
#